data_AF-A0AB39V7Z6-F1
#
_entry.id   AF-A0AB39V7Z6-F1
#
_cell.length_a   1.000
_cell.length_b   1.000
_cell.length_c   1.000
_cell.angle_alpha   90.00
_cell.angle_beta   90.00
_cell.angle_gamma   90.00
#
_symmetry.space_group_name_H-M   'P 1'
#
loop_
_entity.id
_entity.type
_entity.pdbx_description
1 polymer ?
#
loop_
_entity_poly.entity_id
_entity_poly.type
_entity_poly.pdbx_seq_one_letter_code
_entity_poly.pdbx_strand_id
1 'polypeptide(L)'
;MLKTPFGNIRMFLDKKEVEFNFSKIQNSKSFLKTETYSLKYEFKKEKVDKINKHFLKCILETDFECKSYVESGERLEAISFEINNEKLTIGTTSGLSMAESDGNNNDFDIEYLENGIEIVIFEKTRNQIFSFGVSFLENVNLENEVQTWLAVDYAINLKERVNKCQN
;
A
#
# COMPACT_ATOMS: atom_id res chain seq x y z
N MET A 1 1.59 -0.65 -14.53
CA MET A 1 2.81 -0.23 -13.79
C MET A 1 2.75 1.27 -13.50
N LEU A 2 3.32 1.71 -12.39
CA LEU A 2 3.56 3.12 -12.07
C LEU A 2 5.08 3.34 -12.10
N LYS A 3 5.56 4.29 -12.90
CA LYS A 3 6.98 4.64 -12.96
C LYS A 3 7.31 5.67 -11.88
N THR A 4 8.38 5.44 -11.14
CA THR A 4 8.95 6.40 -10.18
C THR A 4 10.42 6.65 -10.54
N PRO A 5 11.06 7.69 -9.97
CA PRO A 5 12.51 7.88 -10.12
C PRO A 5 13.34 6.69 -9.62
N PHE A 6 12.76 5.87 -8.77
CA PHE A 6 13.40 4.77 -8.04
C PHE A 6 13.24 3.39 -8.68
N GLY A 7 12.41 3.30 -9.72
CA GLY A 7 12.03 2.02 -10.32
C GLY A 7 10.54 1.97 -10.65
N ASN A 8 10.04 0.76 -10.88
CA ASN A 8 8.66 0.53 -11.26
C ASN A 8 7.87 -0.08 -10.12
N ILE A 9 6.72 0.52 -9.79
CA ILE A 9 5.72 -0.13 -8.97
C ILE A 9 4.88 -1.04 -9.85
N ARG A 10 4.86 -2.33 -9.50
CA ARG A 10 4.16 -3.40 -10.22
C ARG A 10 3.28 -4.19 -9.26
N MET A 11 2.18 -4.73 -9.80
CA MET A 11 1.29 -5.61 -9.04
C MET A 11 1.20 -6.98 -9.68
N PHE A 12 1.12 -8.01 -8.84
CA PHE A 12 0.99 -9.40 -9.29
C PHE A 12 -0.11 -10.10 -8.51
N LEU A 13 -0.99 -10.80 -9.21
CA LEU A 13 -1.95 -11.73 -8.63
C LEU A 13 -1.50 -13.16 -8.98
N ASP A 14 -1.22 -13.99 -7.98
CA ASP A 14 -0.81 -15.41 -8.15
C ASP A 14 0.30 -15.60 -9.20
N LYS A 15 1.32 -14.73 -9.14
CA LYS A 15 2.49 -14.66 -10.04
C LYS A 15 2.25 -14.06 -11.42
N LYS A 16 1.01 -13.70 -11.78
CA LYS A 16 0.72 -12.99 -13.03
C LYS A 16 0.70 -11.49 -12.77
N GLU A 17 1.40 -10.72 -13.59
CA GLU A 17 1.28 -9.26 -13.53
C GLU A 17 -0.14 -8.83 -13.86
N VAL A 18 -0.64 -7.84 -13.11
CA VAL A 18 -1.98 -7.30 -13.27
C VAL A 18 -1.95 -5.79 -13.44
N GLU A 19 -2.92 -5.27 -14.20
CA GLU A 19 -3.16 -3.83 -14.26
C GLU A 19 -3.88 -3.33 -13.00
N PHE A 20 -3.61 -2.08 -12.66
CA PHE A 20 -4.21 -1.41 -11.53
C PHE A 20 -4.44 0.06 -11.87
N ASN A 21 -5.46 0.63 -11.23
CA ASN A 21 -5.75 2.05 -11.37
C ASN A 21 -4.88 2.83 -10.40
N PHE A 22 -4.35 3.98 -10.83
CA PHE A 22 -3.65 4.88 -9.92
C PHE A 22 -3.93 6.33 -10.22
N SER A 23 -3.85 7.17 -9.19
CA SER A 23 -4.02 8.62 -9.29
C SER A 23 -3.02 9.32 -8.40
N LYS A 24 -2.38 10.37 -8.93
CA LYS A 24 -1.53 11.26 -8.14
C LYS A 24 -2.39 11.99 -7.11
N ILE A 25 -1.98 11.96 -5.85
CA ILE A 25 -2.65 12.68 -4.76
C ILE A 25 -2.09 14.10 -4.75
N GLN A 26 -2.98 15.07 -4.92
CA GLN A 26 -2.64 16.47 -4.73
C GLN A 26 -2.63 16.73 -3.22
N ASN A 27 -1.43 16.78 -2.63
CA ASN A 27 -1.27 17.08 -1.21
C ASN A 27 -1.76 18.50 -0.93
N SER A 28 -2.98 18.63 -0.41
CA SER A 28 -3.55 19.92 0.02
C SER A 28 -2.89 20.43 1.30
N LYS A 29 -2.16 19.57 2.02
CA LYS A 29 -1.41 19.90 3.22
C LYS A 29 -0.01 20.38 2.83
N SER A 30 0.28 21.66 3.11
CA SER A 30 1.53 22.34 2.75
C SER A 30 2.81 21.69 3.29
N PHE A 31 2.71 20.83 4.32
CA PHE A 31 3.86 20.17 4.92
C PHE A 31 4.25 18.84 4.26
N LEU A 32 3.37 18.21 3.46
CA LEU A 32 3.71 16.97 2.75
C LEU A 32 4.31 17.33 1.39
N LYS A 33 5.64 17.44 1.33
CA LYS A 33 6.38 17.76 0.11
C LYS A 33 6.77 16.52 -0.70
N THR A 34 6.01 15.44 -0.54
CA THR A 34 6.24 14.16 -1.20
C THR A 34 5.44 14.05 -2.48
N GLU A 35 5.94 13.27 -3.43
CA GLU A 35 5.15 12.83 -4.57
C GLU A 35 4.43 11.53 -4.21
N THR A 36 3.10 11.55 -4.25
CA THR A 36 2.27 10.49 -3.68
C THR A 36 1.19 10.03 -4.64
N TYR A 37 0.95 8.73 -4.68
CA TYR A 37 -0.02 8.06 -5.52
C TYR A 37 -0.91 7.14 -4.67
N SER A 38 -2.20 7.12 -4.99
CA SER A 38 -3.12 6.08 -4.54
C SER A 38 -3.33 5.09 -5.67
N LEU A 39 -3.14 3.80 -5.37
CA LEU A 39 -3.24 2.68 -6.29
C LEU A 39 -4.40 1.80 -5.83
N LYS A 40 -5.16 1.23 -6.77
CA LYS A 40 -6.31 0.37 -6.50
C LYS A 40 -6.37 -0.81 -7.44
N TYR A 41 -6.59 -1.97 -6.86
CA TYR A 41 -6.83 -3.21 -7.56
C TYR A 41 -8.20 -3.78 -7.19
N GLU A 42 -9.00 -4.13 -8.20
CA GLU A 42 -10.29 -4.77 -8.03
C GLU A 42 -10.14 -6.29 -8.26
N PHE A 43 -10.23 -7.05 -7.19
CA PHE A 43 -10.19 -8.51 -7.21
C PHE A 43 -11.58 -9.07 -7.55
N LYS A 44 -11.67 -9.73 -8.70
CA LYS A 44 -12.91 -10.37 -9.18
C LYS A 44 -12.93 -11.82 -8.73
N LYS A 45 -13.63 -12.09 -7.63
CA LYS A 45 -13.83 -13.46 -7.15
C LYS A 45 -14.75 -14.22 -8.10
N GLU A 46 -14.24 -15.29 -8.73
CA GLU A 46 -15.07 -16.17 -9.54
C GLU A 46 -16.00 -17.03 -8.67
N LYS A 47 -17.18 -17.40 -9.20
CA LYS A 47 -18.18 -18.20 -8.46
C LYS A 47 -17.71 -19.61 -8.12
N VAL A 48 -16.70 -20.13 -8.83
CA VAL A 48 -16.16 -21.48 -8.66
C VAL A 48 -14.64 -21.40 -8.53
N ASP A 49 -14.16 -20.50 -7.68
CA ASP A 49 -12.74 -20.49 -7.36
C ASP A 49 -12.43 -21.66 -6.43
N LYS A 50 -11.67 -22.66 -6.94
CA LYS A 50 -11.20 -23.80 -6.14
C LYS A 50 -9.95 -23.44 -5.34
N ILE A 51 -9.43 -22.23 -5.51
CA ILE A 51 -8.25 -21.73 -4.84
C ILE A 51 -8.67 -21.17 -3.48
N ASN A 52 -8.08 -21.72 -2.41
CA ASN A 52 -8.40 -21.30 -1.05
C ASN A 52 -7.81 -19.93 -0.68
N LYS A 53 -6.73 -19.51 -1.37
CA LYS A 53 -6.01 -18.25 -1.15
C LYS A 53 -5.40 -17.70 -2.42
N HIS A 54 -5.57 -16.40 -2.66
CA HIS A 54 -4.84 -15.65 -3.68
C HIS A 54 -3.84 -14.72 -3.04
N PHE A 55 -2.80 -14.37 -3.78
CA PHE A 55 -1.71 -13.53 -3.31
C PHE A 55 -1.55 -12.32 -4.22
N LEU A 56 -1.88 -11.14 -3.70
CA LEU A 56 -1.75 -9.87 -4.40
C LEU A 56 -0.52 -9.13 -3.90
N LYS A 57 0.53 -9.11 -4.71
CA LYS A 57 1.77 -8.38 -4.42
C LYS A 57 1.72 -6.98 -5.01
N CYS A 58 2.22 -5.99 -4.27
CA CYS A 58 2.60 -4.67 -4.76
C CYS A 58 4.10 -4.47 -4.45
N ILE A 59 4.93 -4.40 -5.48
CA ILE A 59 6.39 -4.42 -5.34
C ILE A 59 7.04 -3.22 -6.02
N LEU A 60 8.20 -2.83 -5.50
CA LEU A 60 9.19 -2.00 -6.17
C LEU A 60 10.15 -2.90 -6.94
N GLU A 61 10.15 -2.77 -8.26
CA GLU A 61 11.18 -3.34 -9.13
C GLU A 61 12.21 -2.26 -9.45
N THR A 62 13.45 -2.47 -9.03
CA THR A 62 14.53 -1.49 -9.15
C THR A 62 15.88 -2.17 -9.37
N ASP A 63 16.75 -1.50 -10.11
CA ASP A 63 18.16 -1.88 -10.29
C ASP A 63 19.08 -1.22 -9.25
N PHE A 64 18.54 -0.34 -8.40
CA PHE A 64 19.29 0.31 -7.34
C PHE A 64 19.45 -0.62 -6.13
N GLU A 65 20.64 -0.59 -5.52
CA GLU A 65 20.82 -1.17 -4.18
C GLU A 65 19.99 -0.35 -3.19
N CYS A 66 19.12 -1.02 -2.43
CA CYS A 66 18.23 -0.38 -1.48
C CYS A 66 18.15 -1.19 -0.19
N LYS A 67 17.94 -0.50 0.93
CA LYS A 67 17.61 -1.13 2.21
C LYS A 67 16.13 -0.97 2.45
N SER A 68 15.46 -2.07 2.80
CA SER A 68 14.06 -2.04 3.16
C SER A 68 13.83 -2.26 4.66
N TYR A 69 12.80 -1.62 5.20
CA TYR A 69 12.37 -1.78 6.59
C TYR A 69 10.88 -1.51 6.72
N VAL A 70 10.28 -2.16 7.73
CA VAL A 70 8.85 -2.04 8.03
C VAL A 70 8.60 -0.77 8.86
N GLU A 71 7.60 0.00 8.47
CA GLU A 71 7.14 1.20 9.17
C GLU A 71 5.62 1.14 9.39
N SER A 72 5.13 0.14 10.11
CA SER A 72 3.68 -0.02 10.33
C SER A 72 3.15 0.90 11.44
N GLY A 73 1.86 1.20 11.39
CA GLY A 73 1.11 1.91 12.44
C GLY A 73 -0.30 1.35 12.61
N GLU A 74 -1.16 2.01 13.39
CA GLU A 74 -2.44 1.45 13.85
C GLU A 74 -3.30 0.77 12.77
N ARG A 75 -3.39 1.35 11.58
CA ARG A 75 -4.17 0.83 10.44
C ARG A 75 -3.39 0.84 9.12
N LEU A 76 -2.09 1.04 9.20
CA LEU A 76 -1.21 1.15 8.04
C LEU A 76 -0.14 0.07 8.14
N GLU A 77 -0.15 -0.83 7.18
CA GLU A 77 0.92 -1.78 6.95
C GLU A 77 1.81 -1.17 5.85
N ALA A 78 3.08 -0.89 6.17
CA ALA A 78 3.96 -0.17 5.25
C ALA A 78 5.41 -0.67 5.30
N ILE A 79 6.04 -0.62 4.13
CA ILE A 79 7.46 -0.89 3.94
C ILE A 79 8.10 0.29 3.22
N SER A 80 9.27 0.69 3.70
CA SER A 80 10.07 1.77 3.14
C SER A 80 11.38 1.29 2.58
N PHE A 81 11.86 2.01 1.57
CA PHE A 81 13.09 1.75 0.84
C PHE A 81 13.94 3.01 0.91
N GLU A 82 15.16 2.87 1.43
CA GLU A 82 16.19 3.90 1.35
C GLU A 82 17.08 3.66 0.14
N ILE A 83 17.15 4.66 -0.74
CA ILE A 83 17.84 4.61 -2.03
C ILE A 83 18.64 5.91 -2.16
N ASN A 84 19.97 5.86 -2.10
CA ASN A 84 20.84 7.03 -2.34
C ASN A 84 20.44 8.32 -1.60
N ASN A 85 20.09 8.24 -0.30
CA ASN A 85 19.60 9.36 0.53
C ASN A 85 18.19 9.88 0.16
N GLU A 86 17.43 9.06 -0.53
CA GLU A 86 16.03 9.26 -0.89
C GLU A 86 15.20 8.12 -0.28
N LYS A 87 13.89 8.33 -0.14
CA LYS A 87 13.00 7.35 0.50
C LYS A 87 11.74 7.15 -0.33
N LEU A 88 11.37 5.89 -0.52
CA LEU A 88 10.09 5.47 -1.07
C LEU A 88 9.36 4.60 -0.06
N THR A 89 8.08 4.84 0.17
CA THR A 89 7.22 4.01 1.03
C THR A 89 6.07 3.44 0.21
N ILE A 90 5.86 2.14 0.33
CA ILE A 90 4.65 1.43 -0.12
C ILE A 90 3.85 1.08 1.13
N GLY A 91 2.56 1.35 1.13
CA GLY A 91 1.69 0.89 2.21
C GLY A 91 0.31 0.47 1.74
N THR A 92 -0.40 -0.21 2.63
CA THR A 92 -1.79 -0.64 2.46
C THR A 92 -2.51 -0.59 3.80
N THR A 93 -3.84 -0.69 3.78
CA THR A 93 -4.61 -0.78 5.03
C THR A 93 -4.40 -2.14 5.67
N SER A 94 -4.34 -2.17 7.01
CA SER A 94 -4.46 -3.42 7.75
C SER A 94 -5.79 -4.10 7.42
N GLY A 95 -5.80 -5.44 7.38
CA GLY A 95 -7.02 -6.22 7.12
C GLY A 95 -8.10 -6.14 8.19
N LEU A 96 -7.90 -5.38 9.28
CA LEU A 96 -8.84 -5.27 10.40
C LEU A 96 -10.27 -4.95 9.93
N SER A 97 -11.16 -5.93 10.05
CA SER A 97 -12.60 -5.79 9.92
C SER A 97 -13.19 -5.46 11.30
N MET A 98 -14.13 -4.52 11.37
CA MET A 98 -14.84 -4.20 12.62
C MET A 98 -15.89 -5.25 13.02
N ALA A 99 -15.97 -6.39 12.32
CA ALA A 99 -17.11 -7.29 12.38
C ALA A 99 -16.72 -8.70 12.91
N GLU A 100 -16.94 -8.87 14.22
CA GLU A 100 -17.24 -10.10 14.98
C GLU A 100 -16.14 -10.77 15.84
N SER A 101 -16.65 -11.35 16.95
CA SER A 101 -16.03 -11.65 18.24
C SER A 101 -15.22 -12.96 18.34
N ASP A 102 -14.68 -13.48 17.23
CA ASP A 102 -14.08 -14.82 17.17
C ASP A 102 -12.55 -14.82 16.96
N GLY A 103 -11.86 -13.78 17.41
CA GLY A 103 -10.41 -13.82 17.66
C GLY A 103 -9.49 -13.69 16.44
N ASN A 104 -10.00 -13.76 15.20
CA ASN A 104 -9.29 -13.23 14.02
C ASN A 104 -10.17 -12.20 13.30
N ASN A 105 -9.87 -10.93 13.55
CA ASN A 105 -10.69 -9.80 13.12
C ASN A 105 -10.34 -9.33 11.69
N ASN A 106 -9.38 -9.95 11.01
CA ASN A 106 -8.89 -9.48 9.71
C ASN A 106 -9.63 -10.12 8.53
N ASP A 107 -10.05 -9.30 7.57
CA ASP A 107 -10.66 -9.71 6.30
C ASP A 107 -9.64 -10.33 5.33
N PHE A 108 -8.37 -9.93 5.44
CA PHE A 108 -7.22 -10.45 4.69
C PHE A 108 -5.95 -10.27 5.53
N ASP A 109 -4.90 -11.05 5.23
CA ASP A 109 -3.61 -10.95 5.91
C ASP A 109 -2.59 -10.19 5.06
N ILE A 110 -1.53 -9.68 5.71
CA ILE A 110 -0.44 -8.95 5.07
C ILE A 110 0.89 -9.66 5.35
N GLU A 111 1.69 -9.84 4.30
CA GLU A 111 3.08 -10.29 4.39
C GLU A 111 4.04 -9.24 3.82
N TYR A 112 5.18 -9.07 4.50
CA TYR A 112 6.25 -8.17 4.06
C TYR A 112 7.25 -8.91 3.19
N LEU A 113 7.49 -8.38 2.00
CA LEU A 113 8.53 -8.86 1.09
C LEU A 113 9.71 -7.91 1.15
N GLU A 114 10.92 -8.38 0.82
CA GLU A 114 12.10 -7.52 0.76
C GLU A 114 11.91 -6.30 -0.17
N ASN A 115 11.09 -6.46 -1.22
CA ASN A 115 10.82 -5.46 -2.24
C ASN A 115 9.36 -4.97 -2.28
N GLY A 116 8.53 -5.24 -1.26
CA GLY A 116 7.14 -4.80 -1.29
C GLY A 116 6.23 -5.42 -0.24
N ILE A 117 4.92 -5.40 -0.54
CA ILE A 117 3.87 -5.92 0.34
C ILE A 117 3.04 -6.94 -0.43
N GLU A 118 2.67 -8.03 0.24
CA GLU A 118 1.72 -9.02 -0.25
C GLU A 118 0.46 -9.03 0.60
N ILE A 119 -0.69 -9.01 -0.06
CA ILE A 119 -2.01 -9.21 0.55
C ILE A 119 -2.44 -10.66 0.29
N VAL A 120 -2.72 -11.39 1.36
CA VAL A 120 -3.26 -12.75 1.31
C VAL A 120 -4.78 -12.68 1.34
N ILE A 121 -5.39 -12.96 0.19
CA ILE A 121 -6.83 -12.92 -0.03
C ILE A 121 -7.39 -14.33 0.18
N PHE A 122 -8.22 -14.51 1.18
CA PHE A 122 -8.86 -15.80 1.48
C PHE A 122 -10.15 -15.98 0.71
N GLU A 123 -10.62 -17.23 0.62
CA GLU A 123 -11.98 -17.52 0.16
C GLU A 123 -13.03 -16.69 0.92
N LYS A 124 -12.84 -16.44 2.22
CA LYS A 124 -13.80 -15.67 3.03
C LYS A 124 -13.60 -14.16 2.99
N THR A 125 -12.56 -13.66 2.32
CA THR A 125 -12.31 -12.22 2.20
C THR A 125 -13.49 -11.54 1.50
N ARG A 126 -14.06 -10.55 2.19
CA ARG A 126 -15.23 -9.77 1.75
C ARG A 126 -14.79 -8.62 0.86
N ASN A 127 -13.63 -8.03 1.13
CA ASN A 127 -13.07 -6.95 0.35
C ASN A 127 -12.73 -7.41 -1.08
N GLN A 128 -13.20 -6.62 -2.04
CA GLN A 128 -12.88 -6.80 -3.45
C GLN A 128 -11.99 -5.68 -3.99
N ILE A 129 -11.81 -4.60 -3.23
CA ILE A 129 -10.97 -3.47 -3.63
C ILE A 129 -9.80 -3.38 -2.65
N PHE A 130 -8.61 -3.62 -3.16
CA PHE A 130 -7.37 -3.49 -2.41
C PHE A 130 -6.70 -2.17 -2.79
N SER A 131 -6.39 -1.35 -1.79
CA SER A 131 -5.78 -0.03 -1.98
C SER A 131 -4.35 -0.02 -1.46
N PHE A 132 -3.47 0.61 -2.22
CA PHE A 132 -2.10 0.87 -1.82
C PHE A 132 -1.81 2.37 -1.93
N GLY A 133 -0.93 2.86 -1.06
CA GLY A 133 -0.30 4.16 -1.19
C GLY A 133 1.15 3.97 -1.58
N VAL A 134 1.63 4.81 -2.49
CA VAL A 134 3.07 4.92 -2.81
C VAL A 134 3.46 6.37 -2.66
N SER A 135 4.46 6.66 -1.84
CA SER A 135 4.99 8.01 -1.66
C SER A 135 6.50 8.00 -1.73
N PHE A 136 7.09 9.01 -2.33
CA PHE A 136 8.53 9.17 -2.36
C PHE A 136 8.97 10.62 -2.15
N LEU A 137 10.19 10.78 -1.63
CA LEU A 137 10.83 12.06 -1.36
C LEU A 137 12.34 11.98 -1.61
N GLU A 138 12.89 13.06 -2.17
CA GLU A 138 14.32 13.25 -2.36
C GLU A 138 14.92 14.05 -1.19
N ASN A 139 16.23 13.90 -0.94
CA ASN A 139 16.96 14.62 0.11
C ASN A 139 16.40 14.38 1.52
N VAL A 140 16.39 13.10 1.94
CA VAL A 140 15.92 12.68 3.25
C VAL A 140 16.80 13.28 4.36
N ASN A 141 16.17 13.70 5.44
CA ASN A 141 16.76 14.16 6.68
C ASN A 141 15.81 13.87 7.85
N LEU A 142 16.29 14.10 9.08
CA LEU A 142 15.54 13.82 10.31
C LEU A 142 14.18 14.54 10.40
N GLU A 143 14.00 15.67 9.72
CA GLU A 143 12.73 16.43 9.75
C GLU A 143 11.70 15.88 8.78
N ASN A 144 12.13 15.23 7.69
CA ASN A 144 11.24 14.81 6.60
C ASN A 144 11.13 13.29 6.41
N GLU A 145 11.94 12.48 7.10
CA GLU A 145 11.98 11.01 6.93
C GLU A 145 10.64 10.32 7.14
N VAL A 146 9.75 10.90 7.95
CA VAL A 146 8.41 10.37 8.25
C VAL A 146 7.36 10.78 7.22
N GLN A 147 7.67 11.71 6.30
CA GLN A 147 6.66 12.29 5.41
C GLN A 147 6.11 11.29 4.39
N THR A 148 6.92 10.37 3.87
CA THR A 148 6.43 9.35 2.93
C THR A 148 5.43 8.43 3.60
N TRP A 149 5.68 8.03 4.85
CA TRP A 149 4.75 7.26 5.66
C TRP A 149 3.42 8.01 5.90
N LEU A 150 3.49 9.27 6.35
CA LEU A 150 2.30 10.10 6.58
C LEU A 150 1.48 10.33 5.30
N ALA A 151 2.16 10.49 4.16
CA ALA A 151 1.51 10.68 2.88
C ALA A 151 0.83 9.41 2.38
N VAL A 152 1.46 8.24 2.57
CA VAL A 152 0.84 6.93 2.29
C VAL A 152 -0.40 6.71 3.14
N ASP A 153 -0.32 6.94 4.46
CA ASP A 153 -1.48 6.89 5.37
C ASP A 153 -2.61 7.80 4.87
N TYR A 154 -2.27 9.03 4.51
CA TYR A 154 -3.24 9.99 3.98
C TYR A 154 -3.88 9.52 2.67
N ALA A 155 -3.10 8.96 1.75
CA ALA A 155 -3.58 8.49 0.45
C ALA A 155 -4.55 7.31 0.55
N ILE A 156 -4.32 6.41 1.52
CA ILE A 156 -5.17 5.24 1.76
C ILE A 156 -6.45 5.65 2.51
N ASN A 157 -6.31 6.49 3.55
CA ASN A 157 -7.41 6.86 4.45
C ASN A 157 -8.18 8.13 4.03
N LEU A 158 -7.95 8.64 2.81
CA LEU A 158 -8.48 9.92 2.33
C LEU A 158 -10.02 9.97 2.38
N LYS A 159 -10.70 8.88 2.02
CA LYS A 159 -12.18 8.81 2.01
C LYS A 159 -12.79 8.78 3.42
N GLU A 160 -12.17 8.07 4.36
CA GLU A 160 -12.66 8.01 5.75
C GLU A 160 -12.57 9.38 6.45
N ARG A 161 -11.56 10.18 6.09
CA ARG A 161 -11.34 11.51 6.65
C ARG A 161 -12.29 12.57 6.10
N VAL A 162 -12.64 12.52 4.81
CA VAL A 162 -13.62 13.45 4.21
C VAL A 162 -15.01 13.28 4.85
N ASN A 163 -15.43 12.04 5.12
CA ASN A 163 -16.73 11.76 5.72
C ASN A 163 -16.83 12.19 7.20
N LYS A 164 -15.70 12.29 7.93
CA LYS A 164 -15.69 12.75 9.33
C LYS A 164 -15.81 14.27 9.48
N CYS A 165 -15.55 15.05 8.43
CA CYS A 165 -15.67 16.52 8.46
C CYS A 165 -17.04 17.02 8.00
N GLN A 166 -17.99 16.13 7.70
CA GLN A 166 -19.34 16.47 7.23
C GLN A 166 -20.44 16.16 8.27
N ASN A 167 -20.08 15.74 9.48
CA ASN A 167 -21.00 15.49 10.60
C ASN A 167 -20.74 16.44 11.76
#